data_AF-A0A1Q4XQS0-F1
#
_entry.id   AF-A0A1Q4XQS0-F1
#
_cell.length_a   1.000
_cell.length_b   1.000
_cell.length_c   1.000
_cell.angle_alpha   90.00
_cell.angle_beta   90.00
_cell.angle_gamma   90.00
#
_symmetry.space_group_name_H-M   'P 1'
#
loop_
_entity.id
_entity.type
_entity.pdbx_description
1 polymer ?
#
loop_
_entity_poly.entity_id
_entity_poly.type
_entity_poly.pdbx_seq_one_letter_code
_entity_poly.pdbx_strand_id
1 'polypeptide(L)'
;MNVTGGDRPIDPVVWHGREMREALARRDIGRVYQLLRRFGVSQRQIAACTGQGQSEVSAITNGRQVQAYDVLERIADGLGVPRGFMGLAYTDEAVQGAAASSGLHRTKDDFMLERRGFLGLVSKIVMGAALTQPELDLLAVGRTATPVPEHVGATDVLQVRALTAALRSYDAAHGGGSCRDAILAHARWTESLLNASAADGVRAGLLSAIAEAKTLAGWTAHDLGLEGDARRWLGQAVRDTQDAGNAAHTAIVLYHLGRVPLDNDDPAEALKLFQLGQIAAQDSHSSIAVSLLLTHEALAYAHLGDTRQAMTALRRAEDEYAHATDDQHQEFLRFFDPAALQTSAARIHSRLGLTDAAHRALAIERLQRALDEAPANRVRQRAFNLAWLATCTLAEGDLATGVELGTQALDAVRVIQSTRLLDHLKPLEEVTGRHGGTSDVRQLHHEVRLLRSAA
;
A
#
# COMPACT_ATOMS: atom_id res chain seq x y z
N MET A 1 -40.18 -27.90 6.02
CA MET A 1 -39.83 -26.77 5.14
C MET A 1 -38.33 -26.56 5.24
N ASN A 2 -37.60 -26.68 4.12
CA ASN A 2 -36.15 -26.50 4.13
C ASN A 2 -35.83 -25.02 3.98
N VAL A 3 -35.27 -24.41 5.03
CA VAL A 3 -34.75 -23.04 4.97
C VAL A 3 -33.43 -23.07 4.19
N THR A 4 -33.43 -22.53 2.97
CA THR A 4 -32.21 -22.37 2.17
C THR A 4 -31.34 -21.29 2.77
N GLY A 5 -30.20 -21.66 3.37
CA GLY A 5 -29.21 -20.74 3.94
C GLY A 5 -28.40 -19.96 2.90
N GLY A 6 -29.07 -19.33 1.92
CA GLY A 6 -28.44 -18.65 0.80
C GLY A 6 -28.04 -17.19 1.04
N ASP A 7 -28.40 -16.64 2.20
CA ASP A 7 -28.51 -15.17 2.41
C ASP A 7 -27.70 -14.67 3.62
N ARG A 8 -26.68 -15.44 4.07
CA ARG A 8 -25.69 -14.91 5.02
C ARG A 8 -24.64 -14.11 4.25
N PRO A 9 -24.39 -12.84 4.61
CA PRO A 9 -23.24 -12.10 4.13
C PRO A 9 -21.96 -12.90 4.40
N ILE A 10 -21.00 -12.82 3.49
CA ILE A 10 -19.65 -13.33 3.76
C ILE A 10 -19.09 -12.47 4.87
N ASP A 11 -18.59 -13.10 5.94
CA ASP A 11 -17.97 -12.40 7.04
C ASP A 11 -16.79 -11.57 6.49
N PRO A 12 -16.74 -10.23 6.70
CA PRO A 12 -15.62 -9.40 6.27
C PRO A 12 -14.27 -9.92 6.75
N VAL A 13 -14.27 -10.69 7.85
CA VAL A 13 -13.11 -11.40 8.39
C VAL A 13 -12.40 -12.29 7.36
N VAL A 14 -13.13 -12.80 6.36
CA VAL A 14 -12.54 -13.71 5.35
C VAL A 14 -11.60 -12.99 4.38
N TRP A 15 -11.71 -11.67 4.21
CA TRP A 15 -11.08 -10.97 3.08
C TRP A 15 -9.62 -10.60 3.25
N HIS A 16 -9.16 -10.29 4.46
CA HIS A 16 -7.83 -9.72 4.65
C HIS A 16 -6.76 -10.68 5.22
N GLY A 17 -7.12 -11.90 5.61
CA GLY A 17 -6.20 -13.01 5.91
C GLY A 17 -5.12 -13.22 4.84
N ARG A 18 -3.86 -13.45 5.25
CA ARG A 18 -2.67 -13.47 4.38
C ARG A 18 -2.86 -14.19 3.03
N GLU A 19 -3.28 -15.46 3.02
CA GLU A 19 -3.52 -16.21 1.76
C GLU A 19 -4.62 -15.58 0.88
N MET A 20 -5.65 -14.98 1.49
CA MET A 20 -6.74 -14.33 0.76
C MET A 20 -6.29 -13.02 0.12
N ARG A 21 -5.57 -12.14 0.83
CA ARG A 21 -5.05 -10.92 0.19
C ARG A 21 -4.03 -11.20 -0.88
N GLU A 22 -3.20 -12.22 -0.70
CA GLU A 22 -2.25 -12.61 -1.75
C GLU A 22 -2.98 -13.02 -3.03
N ALA A 23 -4.13 -13.71 -2.90
CA ALA A 23 -5.00 -14.05 -4.01
C ALA A 23 -5.74 -12.84 -4.60
N LEU A 24 -6.36 -12.00 -3.75
CA LEU A 24 -7.08 -10.79 -4.16
C LEU A 24 -6.17 -9.79 -4.89
N ALA A 25 -5.01 -9.48 -4.32
CA ALA A 25 -4.06 -8.51 -4.87
C ALA A 25 -3.37 -9.01 -6.15
N ARG A 26 -3.35 -10.33 -6.40
CA ARG A 26 -2.99 -10.92 -7.70
C ARG A 26 -4.18 -11.14 -8.64
N ARG A 27 -5.41 -10.91 -8.19
CA ARG A 27 -6.67 -11.22 -8.87
C ARG A 27 -6.79 -12.69 -9.28
N ASP A 28 -6.22 -13.58 -8.47
CA ASP A 28 -6.40 -15.03 -8.61
C ASP A 28 -7.77 -15.41 -8.06
N ILE A 29 -8.81 -15.12 -8.84
CA ILE A 29 -10.21 -15.40 -8.48
C ILE A 29 -10.44 -16.91 -8.28
N GLY A 30 -9.69 -17.76 -8.98
CA GLY A 30 -9.69 -19.20 -8.76
C GLY A 30 -9.27 -19.54 -7.34
N ARG A 31 -8.16 -18.97 -6.87
CA ARG A 31 -7.69 -19.13 -5.48
C ARG A 31 -8.65 -18.50 -4.47
N VAL A 32 -9.21 -17.31 -4.73
CA VAL A 32 -10.21 -16.66 -3.88
C VAL A 32 -11.41 -17.58 -3.65
N TYR A 33 -11.96 -18.18 -4.71
CA TYR A 33 -13.08 -19.13 -4.59
C TYR A 33 -12.71 -20.42 -3.86
N GLN A 34 -11.49 -20.94 -4.06
CA GLN A 34 -10.98 -22.08 -3.30
C GLN A 34 -10.86 -21.78 -1.79
N LEU A 35 -10.41 -20.57 -1.43
CA LEU A 35 -10.31 -20.12 -0.05
C LEU A 35 -11.68 -19.91 0.58
N LEU A 36 -12.60 -19.21 -0.10
CA LEU A 36 -13.99 -19.03 0.35
C LEU A 36 -14.69 -20.35 0.69
N ARG A 37 -14.43 -21.41 -0.09
CA ARG A 37 -14.95 -22.76 0.18
C ARG A 37 -14.42 -23.37 1.48
N ARG A 38 -13.21 -23.01 1.93
CA ARG A 38 -12.67 -23.43 3.25
C ARG A 38 -13.41 -22.76 4.40
N PHE A 39 -13.90 -21.53 4.19
CA PHE A 39 -14.77 -20.80 5.12
C PHE A 39 -16.27 -21.16 4.98
N GLY A 40 -16.60 -22.26 4.29
CA GLY A 40 -17.97 -22.79 4.18
C GLY A 40 -18.83 -22.15 3.09
N VAL A 41 -18.33 -21.18 2.34
CA VAL A 41 -19.07 -20.52 1.25
C VAL A 41 -19.17 -21.47 0.04
N SER A 42 -20.39 -21.82 -0.36
CA SER A 42 -20.60 -22.78 -1.46
C SER A 42 -20.43 -22.13 -2.85
N GLN A 43 -20.10 -22.92 -3.88
CA GLN A 43 -20.05 -22.40 -5.27
C GLN A 43 -21.39 -21.80 -5.73
N ARG A 44 -22.52 -22.34 -5.24
CA ARG A 44 -23.86 -21.79 -5.51
C ARG A 44 -24.06 -20.42 -4.85
N GLN A 45 -23.52 -20.22 -3.65
CA GLN A 45 -23.55 -18.93 -2.96
C GLN A 45 -22.63 -17.92 -3.66
N ILE A 46 -21.41 -18.30 -4.03
CA ILE A 46 -20.51 -17.46 -4.84
C ILE A 46 -21.20 -17.03 -6.13
N ALA A 47 -21.78 -17.96 -6.89
CA ALA A 47 -22.52 -17.69 -8.12
C ALA A 47 -23.70 -16.71 -7.92
N ALA A 48 -24.46 -16.87 -6.83
CA ALA A 48 -25.57 -15.97 -6.50
C ALA A 48 -25.08 -14.55 -6.14
N CYS A 49 -24.01 -14.45 -5.35
CA CYS A 49 -23.38 -13.19 -4.95
C CYS A 49 -22.79 -12.43 -6.16
N THR A 50 -22.04 -13.11 -7.04
CA THR A 50 -21.33 -12.46 -8.17
C THR A 50 -22.18 -12.31 -9.44
N GLY A 51 -23.40 -12.85 -9.45
CA GLY A 51 -24.25 -12.90 -10.65
C GLY A 51 -23.72 -13.81 -11.77
N GLN A 52 -22.81 -14.73 -11.45
CA GLN A 52 -22.17 -15.63 -12.42
C GLN A 52 -22.86 -17.00 -12.52
N GLY A 53 -22.66 -17.71 -13.63
CA GLY A 53 -23.13 -19.09 -13.76
C GLY A 53 -22.35 -20.06 -12.86
N GLN A 54 -23.00 -21.09 -12.31
CA GLN A 54 -22.30 -22.13 -11.53
C GLN A 54 -21.18 -22.83 -12.34
N SER A 55 -21.39 -23.01 -13.64
CA SER A 55 -20.39 -23.52 -14.59
C SER A 55 -19.20 -22.56 -14.75
N GLU A 56 -19.43 -21.25 -14.71
CA GLU A 56 -18.40 -20.21 -14.78
C GLU A 56 -17.55 -20.18 -13.50
N VAL A 57 -18.20 -20.19 -12.32
CA VAL A 57 -17.52 -20.30 -11.02
C VAL A 57 -16.65 -21.57 -10.95
N SER A 58 -17.14 -22.69 -11.48
CA SER A 58 -16.37 -23.94 -11.57
C SER A 58 -15.18 -23.83 -12.52
N ALA A 59 -15.36 -23.22 -13.71
CA ALA A 59 -14.27 -23.00 -14.66
C ALA A 59 -13.17 -22.10 -14.08
N ILE A 60 -13.54 -21.04 -13.35
CA ILE A 60 -12.60 -20.12 -12.67
C ILE A 60 -11.86 -20.86 -11.53
N THR A 61 -12.58 -21.64 -10.72
CA THR A 61 -11.99 -22.51 -9.67
C THR A 61 -10.92 -23.46 -10.23
N ASN A 62 -11.11 -23.90 -11.48
CA ASN A 62 -10.24 -24.84 -12.20
C ASN A 62 -9.20 -24.17 -13.13
N GLY A 63 -8.97 -22.86 -12.99
CA GLY A 63 -7.84 -22.16 -13.64
C GLY A 63 -8.20 -21.19 -14.77
N ARG A 64 -9.48 -20.99 -15.11
CA ARG A 64 -9.87 -19.90 -16.03
C ARG A 64 -9.63 -18.55 -15.35
N GLN A 65 -8.71 -17.75 -15.88
CA GLN A 65 -8.46 -16.40 -15.37
C GLN A 65 -9.59 -15.43 -15.70
N VAL A 66 -9.90 -14.54 -14.75
CA VAL A 66 -10.79 -13.39 -14.94
C VAL A 66 -9.92 -12.17 -15.23
N GLN A 67 -9.99 -11.65 -16.46
CA GLN A 67 -9.18 -10.50 -16.89
C GLN A 67 -10.02 -9.24 -17.15
N ALA A 68 -11.32 -9.37 -17.34
CA ALA A 68 -12.22 -8.26 -17.62
C ALA A 68 -12.54 -7.47 -16.33
N TYR A 69 -12.34 -6.16 -16.37
CA TYR A 69 -12.38 -5.29 -15.18
C TYR A 69 -13.80 -5.16 -14.60
N ASP A 70 -14.82 -5.09 -15.46
CA ASP A 70 -16.25 -5.10 -15.09
C ASP A 70 -16.66 -6.40 -14.35
N VAL A 71 -16.05 -7.52 -14.71
CA VAL A 71 -16.28 -8.81 -14.03
C VAL A 71 -15.59 -8.81 -12.67
N LEU A 72 -14.39 -8.21 -12.56
CA LEU A 72 -13.69 -8.07 -11.28
C LEU A 72 -14.42 -7.13 -10.32
N GLU A 73 -14.97 -6.02 -10.79
CA GLU A 73 -15.82 -5.12 -10.00
C GLU A 73 -17.09 -5.83 -9.52
N ARG A 74 -17.82 -6.52 -10.42
CA ARG A 74 -19.02 -7.28 -10.07
C ARG A 74 -18.74 -8.40 -9.06
N ILE A 75 -17.58 -9.06 -9.16
CA ILE A 75 -17.14 -10.05 -8.19
C ILE A 75 -16.83 -9.40 -6.85
N ALA A 76 -16.15 -8.25 -6.85
CA ALA A 76 -15.82 -7.52 -5.63
C ALA A 76 -17.08 -7.02 -4.92
N ASP A 77 -17.94 -6.28 -5.61
CA ASP A 77 -19.18 -5.73 -5.08
C ASP A 77 -20.13 -6.84 -4.63
N GLY A 78 -20.30 -7.88 -5.45
CA GLY A 78 -21.22 -8.99 -5.18
C GLY A 78 -20.83 -9.86 -3.98
N LEU A 79 -19.52 -10.02 -3.72
CA LEU A 79 -19.01 -10.73 -2.55
C LEU A 79 -18.77 -9.80 -1.34
N GLY A 80 -18.82 -8.48 -1.52
CA GLY A 80 -18.46 -7.51 -0.49
C GLY A 80 -16.95 -7.40 -0.24
N VAL A 81 -16.13 -7.65 -1.25
CA VAL A 81 -14.67 -7.47 -1.18
C VAL A 81 -14.32 -5.97 -1.19
N PRO A 82 -13.48 -5.50 -0.26
CA PRO A 82 -12.82 -4.19 -0.36
C PRO A 82 -12.13 -3.98 -1.71
N ARG A 83 -12.66 -3.09 -2.57
CA ARG A 83 -12.17 -2.85 -3.95
C ARG A 83 -10.65 -2.62 -4.03
N GLY A 84 -10.07 -1.92 -3.05
CA GLY A 84 -8.62 -1.71 -2.94
C GLY A 84 -7.82 -3.02 -2.89
N PHE A 85 -8.30 -4.06 -2.19
CA PHE A 85 -7.58 -5.34 -2.08
C PHE A 85 -7.39 -6.05 -3.43
N MET A 86 -8.25 -5.76 -4.41
CA MET A 86 -8.12 -6.25 -5.79
C MET A 86 -7.42 -5.24 -6.72
N GLY A 87 -6.91 -4.13 -6.18
CA GLY A 87 -6.35 -3.02 -6.95
C GLY A 87 -7.36 -2.35 -7.89
N LEU A 88 -8.65 -2.41 -7.54
CA LEU A 88 -9.73 -1.74 -8.27
C LEU A 88 -9.88 -0.31 -7.73
N ALA A 89 -10.13 0.63 -8.63
CA ALA A 89 -10.33 2.02 -8.27
C ALA A 89 -11.68 2.24 -7.57
N TYR A 90 -11.69 3.20 -6.65
CA TYR A 90 -12.92 3.79 -6.13
C TYR A 90 -13.44 4.79 -7.14
N THR A 91 -14.50 4.46 -7.88
CA THR A 91 -15.07 5.38 -8.87
C THR A 91 -16.58 5.28 -8.98
N ASP A 92 -17.22 6.44 -8.88
CA ASP A 92 -18.18 6.88 -9.90
C ASP A 92 -17.57 7.96 -10.81
N GLU A 93 -16.69 8.83 -10.30
CA GLU A 93 -16.27 10.05 -11.02
C GLU A 93 -15.04 9.89 -11.95
N ALA A 94 -13.99 9.15 -11.54
CA ALA A 94 -12.72 9.16 -12.32
C ALA A 94 -12.79 8.38 -13.65
N VAL A 95 -13.65 7.36 -13.77
CA VAL A 95 -13.88 6.64 -15.05
C VAL A 95 -14.55 7.56 -16.08
N GLN A 96 -15.42 8.48 -15.65
CA GLN A 96 -16.13 9.39 -16.55
C GLN A 96 -15.21 10.45 -17.16
N GLY A 97 -14.16 10.88 -16.44
CA GLY A 97 -13.15 11.80 -16.96
C GLY A 97 -12.25 11.19 -18.03
N ALA A 98 -11.86 9.92 -17.89
CA ALA A 98 -10.96 9.24 -18.83
C ALA A 98 -11.58 9.00 -20.22
N ALA A 99 -12.91 8.93 -20.31
CA ALA A 99 -13.63 8.79 -21.58
C ALA A 99 -13.66 10.09 -22.43
N ALA A 100 -13.28 11.24 -21.86
CA ALA A 100 -13.45 12.55 -22.49
C ALA A 100 -12.21 13.08 -23.23
N SER A 101 -11.04 12.44 -23.12
CA SER A 101 -9.77 12.92 -23.68
C SER A 101 -9.12 11.92 -24.62
N SER A 102 -9.56 11.88 -25.89
CA SER A 102 -8.99 11.03 -26.95
C SER A 102 -8.84 11.78 -28.28
N GLY A 103 -7.71 12.48 -28.43
CA GLY A 103 -7.19 13.08 -29.67
C GLY A 103 -5.83 13.71 -29.35
N LEU A 104 -4.77 13.65 -30.17
CA LEU A 104 -4.63 13.33 -31.59
C LEU A 104 -3.49 12.29 -31.77
N HIS A 105 -3.01 11.86 -32.96
CA HIS A 105 -3.24 12.29 -34.34
C HIS A 105 -3.07 11.09 -35.29
N ARG A 106 -3.83 11.00 -36.39
CA ARG A 106 -3.78 9.84 -37.32
C ARG A 106 -4.30 10.20 -38.72
N THR A 107 -3.82 9.49 -39.74
CA THR A 107 -4.06 9.79 -41.16
C THR A 107 -5.52 9.68 -41.58
N LYS A 108 -5.93 10.52 -42.55
CA LYS A 108 -7.34 10.74 -42.92
C LYS A 108 -8.00 9.52 -43.57
N ASP A 109 -7.21 8.67 -44.22
CA ASP A 109 -7.71 7.49 -44.94
C ASP A 109 -7.90 6.28 -44.01
N ASP A 110 -7.01 6.07 -43.03
CA ASP A 110 -7.16 5.04 -41.97
C ASP A 110 -8.49 5.21 -41.23
N PHE A 111 -8.84 6.46 -40.91
CA PHE A 111 -10.07 6.84 -40.25
C PHE A 111 -11.34 6.41 -41.01
N MET A 112 -11.30 6.35 -42.34
CA MET A 112 -12.47 6.01 -43.16
C MET A 112 -12.67 4.49 -43.29
N LEU A 113 -11.59 3.70 -43.32
CA LEU A 113 -11.67 2.24 -43.31
C LEU A 113 -12.11 1.72 -41.93
N GLU A 114 -11.49 2.18 -40.85
CA GLU A 114 -11.83 1.72 -39.50
C GLU A 114 -13.24 2.16 -39.07
N ARG A 115 -13.67 3.39 -39.38
CA ARG A 115 -15.02 3.85 -39.03
C ARG A 115 -16.11 3.04 -39.74
N ARG A 116 -15.84 2.53 -40.96
CA ARG A 116 -16.72 1.57 -41.64
C ARG A 116 -16.73 0.21 -40.96
N GLY A 117 -15.58 -0.31 -40.56
CA GLY A 117 -15.48 -1.54 -39.76
C GLY A 117 -16.23 -1.46 -38.44
N PHE A 118 -16.00 -0.39 -37.68
CA PHE A 118 -16.65 -0.11 -36.39
C PHE A 118 -18.18 0.07 -36.52
N LEU A 119 -18.66 0.80 -37.53
CA LEU A 119 -20.10 0.91 -37.77
C LEU A 119 -20.74 -0.43 -38.16
N GLY A 120 -20.04 -1.27 -38.94
CA GLY A 120 -20.49 -2.65 -39.23
C GLY A 120 -20.54 -3.52 -37.97
N LEU A 121 -19.55 -3.38 -37.09
CA LEU A 121 -19.44 -4.09 -35.82
C LEU A 121 -20.56 -3.70 -34.83
N VAL A 122 -20.77 -2.40 -34.63
CA VAL A 122 -21.89 -1.87 -33.81
C VAL A 122 -23.24 -2.34 -34.37
N SER A 123 -23.40 -2.33 -35.71
CA SER A 123 -24.62 -2.83 -36.35
C SER A 123 -24.84 -4.32 -36.09
N LYS A 124 -23.79 -5.15 -36.13
CA LYS A 124 -23.88 -6.58 -35.80
C LYS A 124 -24.27 -6.83 -34.34
N ILE A 125 -23.70 -6.06 -33.40
CA ILE A 125 -24.02 -6.13 -31.97
C ILE A 125 -25.49 -5.76 -31.73
N VAL A 126 -25.95 -4.64 -32.31
CA VAL A 126 -27.35 -4.19 -32.21
C VAL A 126 -28.33 -5.21 -32.82
N MET A 127 -27.93 -5.90 -33.89
CA MET A 127 -28.72 -6.93 -34.56
C MET A 127 -28.55 -8.34 -33.94
N GLY A 128 -27.83 -8.49 -32.82
CA GLY A 128 -27.65 -9.76 -32.11
C GLY A 128 -26.84 -10.82 -32.87
N ALA A 129 -26.05 -10.44 -33.85
CA ALA A 129 -25.25 -11.37 -34.64
C ALA A 129 -23.96 -11.77 -33.91
N ALA A 130 -23.59 -13.05 -33.99
CA ALA A 130 -22.33 -13.54 -33.45
C ALA A 130 -21.13 -12.89 -34.18
N LEU A 131 -20.16 -12.40 -33.41
CA LEU A 131 -18.94 -11.80 -33.93
C LEU A 131 -17.92 -12.87 -34.33
N THR A 132 -17.20 -12.64 -35.43
CA THR A 132 -16.09 -13.51 -35.84
C THR A 132 -14.82 -13.19 -35.03
N GLN A 133 -13.86 -14.12 -34.98
CA GLN A 133 -12.62 -13.92 -34.19
C GLN A 133 -11.87 -12.61 -34.54
N PRO A 134 -11.69 -12.22 -35.82
CA PRO A 134 -11.05 -10.93 -36.16
C PRO A 134 -11.84 -9.70 -35.68
N GLU A 135 -13.15 -9.83 -35.50
CA GLU A 135 -14.02 -8.77 -34.97
C GLU A 135 -13.95 -8.67 -33.45
N LEU A 136 -13.68 -9.79 -32.76
CA LEU A 136 -13.33 -9.80 -31.34
C LEU A 136 -11.93 -9.22 -31.10
N ASP A 137 -10.97 -9.48 -31.99
CA ASP A 137 -9.62 -8.92 -31.91
C ASP A 137 -9.60 -7.39 -32.14
N LEU A 138 -10.61 -6.84 -32.84
CA LEU A 138 -10.88 -5.39 -32.96
C LEU A 138 -11.54 -4.77 -31.72
N LEU A 139 -12.24 -5.57 -30.90
CA LEU A 139 -12.81 -5.16 -29.61
C LEU A 139 -11.85 -5.38 -28.44
N ALA A 140 -10.85 -6.24 -28.62
CA ALA A 140 -9.74 -6.32 -27.70
C ALA A 140 -9.06 -4.95 -27.67
N VAL A 141 -9.21 -4.24 -26.55
CA VAL A 141 -8.28 -3.16 -26.19
C VAL A 141 -6.92 -3.83 -26.03
N GLY A 142 -6.18 -3.90 -27.13
CA GLY A 142 -4.83 -4.42 -27.13
C GLY A 142 -4.03 -3.65 -26.08
N ARG A 143 -3.08 -4.33 -25.45
CA ARG A 143 -2.02 -3.64 -24.72
C ARG A 143 -1.12 -2.93 -25.73
N THR A 144 -1.63 -1.86 -26.34
CA THR A 144 -0.84 -0.91 -27.11
C THR A 144 0.17 -0.33 -26.13
N ALA A 145 1.39 -0.85 -26.17
CA ALA A 145 2.49 -0.27 -25.43
C ALA A 145 2.58 1.19 -25.84
N THR A 146 2.51 2.11 -24.87
CA THR A 146 2.76 3.52 -25.13
C THR A 146 4.12 3.62 -25.81
N PRO A 147 4.23 4.14 -27.04
CA PRO A 147 5.48 4.11 -27.78
C PRO A 147 6.56 4.83 -26.96
N VAL A 148 7.68 4.15 -26.73
CA VAL A 148 8.84 4.71 -26.05
C VAL A 148 9.49 5.73 -26.99
N PRO A 149 9.75 6.97 -26.55
CA PRO A 149 10.50 7.93 -27.35
C PRO A 149 11.90 7.40 -27.71
N GLU A 150 12.40 7.67 -28.92
CA GLU A 150 13.79 7.33 -29.30
C GLU A 150 14.83 8.13 -28.49
N HIS A 151 14.44 9.33 -28.05
CA HIS A 151 15.22 10.26 -27.24
C HIS A 151 14.42 10.67 -26.00
N VAL A 152 15.06 10.62 -24.82
CA VAL A 152 14.50 11.11 -23.55
C VAL A 152 15.28 12.35 -23.10
N GLY A 153 14.54 13.42 -22.81
CA GLY A 153 15.04 14.71 -22.33
C GLY A 153 14.63 15.02 -20.88
N ALA A 154 15.05 16.18 -20.39
CA ALA A 154 14.74 16.63 -19.03
C ALA A 154 13.23 16.78 -18.78
N THR A 155 12.45 17.17 -19.80
CA THR A 155 11.00 17.30 -19.71
C THR A 155 10.31 15.97 -19.43
N ASP A 156 10.74 14.87 -20.05
CA ASP A 156 10.18 13.54 -19.81
C ASP A 156 10.47 13.09 -18.37
N VAL A 157 11.68 13.35 -17.86
CA VAL A 157 12.04 13.07 -16.46
C VAL A 157 11.14 13.84 -15.48
N LEU A 158 10.82 15.11 -15.78
CA LEU A 158 9.87 15.89 -14.98
C LEU A 158 8.44 15.34 -15.06
N GLN A 159 7.98 14.88 -16.23
CA GLN A 159 6.67 14.25 -16.38
C GLN A 159 6.56 12.93 -15.60
N VAL A 160 7.61 12.08 -15.64
CA VAL A 160 7.69 10.85 -14.85
C VAL A 160 7.56 11.16 -13.35
N ARG A 161 8.30 12.17 -12.86
CA ARG A 161 8.24 12.63 -11.46
C ARG A 161 6.85 13.13 -11.08
N ALA A 162 6.26 14.01 -11.89
CA ALA A 162 4.93 14.57 -11.65
C ALA A 162 3.84 13.47 -11.57
N LEU A 163 3.87 12.49 -12.48
CA LEU A 163 2.92 11.36 -12.45
C LEU A 163 3.15 10.45 -11.24
N THR A 164 4.41 10.16 -10.88
CA THR A 164 4.73 9.42 -9.64
C THR A 164 4.21 10.16 -8.39
N ALA A 165 4.38 11.48 -8.33
CA ALA A 165 3.91 12.30 -7.21
C ALA A 165 2.36 12.34 -7.11
N ALA A 166 1.67 12.44 -8.25
CA ALA A 166 0.21 12.38 -8.31
C ALA A 166 -0.34 11.02 -7.83
N LEU A 167 0.25 9.92 -8.31
CA LEU A 167 -0.11 8.56 -7.88
C LEU A 167 0.18 8.33 -6.38
N ARG A 168 1.32 8.82 -5.88
CA ARG A 168 1.71 8.77 -4.46
C ARG A 168 0.71 9.54 -3.59
N SER A 169 0.28 10.72 -4.02
CA SER A 169 -0.74 11.51 -3.32
C SER A 169 -2.09 10.80 -3.28
N TYR A 170 -2.49 10.16 -4.37
CA TYR A 170 -3.74 9.39 -4.44
C TYR A 170 -3.70 8.15 -3.53
N ASP A 171 -2.63 7.36 -3.54
CA ASP A 171 -2.44 6.19 -2.67
C ASP A 171 -2.33 6.58 -1.18
N ALA A 172 -1.72 7.73 -0.87
CA ALA A 172 -1.67 8.25 0.49
C ALA A 172 -3.09 8.57 1.03
N ALA A 173 -3.94 9.19 0.20
CA ALA A 173 -5.29 9.61 0.56
C ALA A 173 -6.30 8.45 0.66
N HIS A 174 -6.29 7.52 -0.30
CA HIS A 174 -7.29 6.43 -0.38
C HIS A 174 -6.77 5.09 0.16
N GLY A 175 -5.45 4.89 0.18
CA GLY A 175 -4.81 3.68 0.68
C GLY A 175 -5.10 2.42 -0.14
N GLY A 176 -4.69 1.30 0.45
CA GLY A 176 -5.18 -0.03 0.11
C GLY A 176 -4.92 -0.54 -1.30
N GLY A 177 -4.03 0.07 -2.07
CA GLY A 177 -3.82 -0.32 -3.47
C GLY A 177 -4.88 0.18 -4.44
N SER A 178 -5.72 1.14 -4.03
CA SER A 178 -6.78 1.76 -4.86
C SER A 178 -6.34 2.24 -6.25
N CYS A 179 -5.07 2.61 -6.45
CA CYS A 179 -4.49 2.92 -7.78
C CYS A 179 -3.32 2.00 -8.18
N ARG A 180 -3.21 0.81 -7.58
CA ARG A 180 -2.12 -0.17 -7.79
C ARG A 180 -1.85 -0.46 -9.27
N ASP A 181 -2.90 -0.66 -10.06
CA ASP A 181 -2.73 -0.97 -11.49
C ASP A 181 -2.10 0.19 -12.26
N ALA A 182 -2.50 1.43 -11.96
CA ALA A 182 -1.91 2.63 -12.52
C ALA A 182 -0.45 2.78 -12.07
N ILE A 183 -0.14 2.54 -10.79
CA ILE A 183 1.23 2.54 -10.26
C ILE A 183 2.10 1.48 -10.96
N LEU A 184 1.60 0.26 -11.12
CA LEU A 184 2.34 -0.83 -11.77
C LEU A 184 2.47 -0.63 -13.29
N ALA A 185 1.48 -0.04 -13.95
CA ALA A 185 1.56 0.34 -15.36
C ALA A 185 2.60 1.45 -15.56
N HIS A 186 2.55 2.49 -14.72
CA HIS A 186 3.53 3.58 -14.69
C HIS A 186 4.94 3.05 -14.45
N ALA A 187 5.19 2.27 -13.39
CA ALA A 187 6.51 1.69 -13.10
C ALA A 187 7.08 0.90 -14.30
N ARG A 188 6.28 0.03 -14.94
CA ARG A 188 6.72 -0.72 -16.14
C ARG A 188 6.96 0.18 -17.36
N TRP A 189 6.14 1.20 -17.56
CA TRP A 189 6.32 2.16 -18.67
C TRP A 189 7.59 3.00 -18.45
N THR A 190 7.80 3.52 -17.24
CA THR A 190 9.01 4.30 -16.92
C THR A 190 10.29 3.47 -17.08
N GLU A 191 10.27 2.19 -16.69
CA GLU A 191 11.39 1.27 -16.92
C GLU A 191 11.67 1.08 -18.43
N SER A 192 10.64 1.05 -19.28
CA SER A 192 10.82 0.95 -20.73
C SER A 192 11.53 2.16 -21.36
N LEU A 193 11.54 3.33 -20.69
CA LEU A 193 12.30 4.52 -21.11
C LEU A 193 13.83 4.32 -21.05
N LEU A 194 14.34 3.30 -20.34
CA LEU A 194 15.77 2.99 -20.31
C LEU A 194 16.32 2.48 -21.65
N ASN A 195 15.44 2.07 -22.56
CA ASN A 195 15.78 1.70 -23.94
C ASN A 195 15.95 2.92 -24.85
N ALA A 196 15.50 4.11 -24.42
CA ALA A 196 15.70 5.35 -25.15
C ALA A 196 17.13 5.88 -24.97
N SER A 197 17.59 6.66 -25.95
CA SER A 197 18.85 7.39 -25.82
C SER A 197 18.65 8.67 -24.99
N ALA A 198 19.62 8.99 -24.14
CA ALA A 198 19.59 10.19 -23.29
C ALA A 198 21.04 10.66 -23.04
N ALA A 199 21.24 11.96 -22.85
CA ALA A 199 22.52 12.50 -22.40
C ALA A 199 22.79 12.09 -20.94
N ASP A 200 24.06 11.95 -20.55
CA ASP A 200 24.45 11.37 -19.24
C ASP A 200 23.77 12.03 -18.03
N GLY A 201 23.70 13.36 -17.99
CA GLY A 201 23.00 14.10 -16.92
C GLY A 201 21.49 13.84 -16.88
N VAL A 202 20.86 13.57 -18.04
CA VAL A 202 19.45 13.17 -18.12
C VAL A 202 19.28 11.70 -17.72
N ARG A 203 20.24 10.83 -18.07
CA ARG A 203 20.22 9.40 -17.75
C ARG A 203 20.21 9.15 -16.24
N ALA A 204 21.04 9.86 -15.47
CA ALA A 204 21.02 9.79 -14.00
C ALA A 204 19.70 10.30 -13.40
N GLY A 205 19.17 11.42 -13.92
CA GLY A 205 17.88 11.98 -13.50
C GLY A 205 16.70 11.03 -13.78
N LEU A 206 16.73 10.36 -14.94
CA LEU A 206 15.77 9.35 -15.37
C LEU A 206 15.82 8.10 -14.48
N LEU A 207 17.02 7.55 -14.22
CA LEU A 207 17.21 6.41 -13.31
C LEU A 207 16.64 6.70 -11.92
N SER A 208 16.92 7.89 -11.35
CA SER A 208 16.27 8.31 -10.09
C SER A 208 14.75 8.44 -10.22
N ALA A 209 14.20 8.96 -11.32
CA ALA A 209 12.75 9.07 -11.49
C ALA A 209 12.04 7.70 -11.64
N ILE A 210 12.69 6.73 -12.29
CA ILE A 210 12.24 5.33 -12.37
C ILE A 210 12.30 4.66 -10.99
N ALA A 211 13.39 4.87 -10.25
CA ALA A 211 13.53 4.36 -8.89
C ALA A 211 12.42 4.85 -7.95
N GLU A 212 11.96 6.10 -8.10
CA GLU A 212 10.79 6.59 -7.34
C GLU A 212 9.49 5.88 -7.71
N ALA A 213 9.26 5.62 -9.00
CA ALA A 213 8.07 4.89 -9.48
C ALA A 213 8.10 3.42 -9.00
N LYS A 214 9.26 2.77 -9.05
CA LYS A 214 9.50 1.43 -8.49
C LYS A 214 9.37 1.40 -6.96
N THR A 215 9.80 2.45 -6.27
CA THR A 215 9.65 2.57 -4.81
C THR A 215 8.18 2.70 -4.42
N LEU A 216 7.40 3.48 -5.16
CA LEU A 216 5.93 3.54 -4.99
C LEU A 216 5.28 2.17 -5.25
N ALA A 217 5.63 1.49 -6.35
CA ALA A 217 5.15 0.13 -6.65
C ALA A 217 5.49 -0.89 -5.55
N GLY A 218 6.71 -0.83 -5.01
CA GLY A 218 7.14 -1.66 -3.89
C GLY A 218 6.42 -1.35 -2.58
N TRP A 219 6.16 -0.08 -2.29
CA TRP A 219 5.40 0.34 -1.11
C TRP A 219 3.93 -0.08 -1.18
N THR A 220 3.27 0.11 -2.33
CA THR A 220 1.89 -0.38 -2.55
C THR A 220 1.82 -1.91 -2.46
N ALA A 221 2.84 -2.64 -2.93
CA ALA A 221 2.93 -4.09 -2.74
C ALA A 221 3.07 -4.47 -1.25
N HIS A 222 3.84 -3.70 -0.46
CA HIS A 222 3.99 -3.89 0.99
C HIS A 222 2.70 -3.65 1.77
N ASP A 223 1.98 -2.54 1.53
CA ASP A 223 0.68 -2.27 2.15
C ASP A 223 -0.37 -3.36 1.80
N LEU A 224 -0.21 -4.04 0.64
CA LEU A 224 -0.99 -5.21 0.21
C LEU A 224 -0.48 -6.58 0.70
N GLY A 225 0.61 -6.63 1.47
CA GLY A 225 1.19 -7.89 1.99
C GLY A 225 1.92 -8.75 0.95
N LEU A 226 2.16 -8.23 -0.26
CA LEU A 226 2.91 -8.90 -1.33
C LEU A 226 4.41 -8.75 -1.10
N GLU A 227 4.92 -9.32 -0.01
CA GLU A 227 6.29 -9.13 0.48
C GLU A 227 7.38 -9.39 -0.59
N GLY A 228 7.24 -10.48 -1.37
CA GLY A 228 8.17 -10.82 -2.45
C GLY A 228 8.18 -9.79 -3.59
N ASP A 229 7.02 -9.25 -3.96
CA ASP A 229 6.91 -8.20 -4.97
C ASP A 229 7.48 -6.88 -4.44
N ALA A 230 7.23 -6.56 -3.16
CA ALA A 230 7.77 -5.38 -2.50
C ALA A 230 9.30 -5.40 -2.49
N ARG A 231 9.92 -6.49 -2.01
CA ARG A 231 11.38 -6.67 -2.02
C ARG A 231 11.95 -6.65 -3.44
N ARG A 232 11.25 -7.23 -4.43
CA ARG A 232 11.68 -7.22 -5.84
C ARG A 232 11.71 -5.82 -6.45
N TRP A 233 10.69 -5.00 -6.21
CA TRP A 233 10.62 -3.63 -6.74
C TRP A 233 11.62 -2.70 -6.02
N LEU A 234 11.66 -2.75 -4.69
CA LEU A 234 12.59 -1.93 -3.90
C LEU A 234 14.05 -2.31 -4.16
N GLY A 235 14.36 -3.60 -4.28
CA GLY A 235 15.70 -4.06 -4.64
C GLY A 235 16.13 -3.69 -6.08
N GLN A 236 15.20 -3.42 -7.00
CA GLN A 236 15.51 -2.80 -8.29
C GLN A 236 15.76 -1.31 -8.13
N ALA A 237 14.90 -0.60 -7.40
CA ALA A 237 15.06 0.82 -7.13
C ALA A 237 16.42 1.14 -6.48
N VAL A 238 16.92 0.31 -5.55
CA VAL A 238 18.27 0.47 -4.95
C VAL A 238 19.38 0.43 -6.02
N ARG A 239 19.28 -0.46 -7.02
CA ARG A 239 20.25 -0.49 -8.13
C ARG A 239 20.12 0.74 -9.01
N ASP A 240 18.90 1.10 -9.38
CA ASP A 240 18.64 2.29 -10.21
C ASP A 240 19.15 3.59 -9.53
N THR A 241 19.06 3.71 -8.19
CA THR A 241 19.63 4.87 -7.47
C THR A 241 21.15 4.84 -7.34
N GLN A 242 21.74 3.66 -7.24
CA GLN A 242 23.20 3.47 -7.25
C GLN A 242 23.79 3.80 -8.63
N ASP A 243 23.18 3.30 -9.72
CA ASP A 243 23.55 3.60 -11.10
C ASP A 243 23.33 5.08 -11.44
N ALA A 244 22.36 5.75 -10.79
CA ALA A 244 22.17 7.20 -10.87
C ALA A 244 23.20 8.03 -10.06
N GLY A 245 24.06 7.40 -9.25
CA GLY A 245 24.98 8.08 -8.35
C GLY A 245 24.30 8.88 -7.23
N ASN A 246 23.04 8.59 -6.89
CA ASN A 246 22.26 9.36 -5.92
C ASN A 246 22.21 8.66 -4.55
N ALA A 247 23.18 8.98 -3.71
CA ALA A 247 23.34 8.38 -2.38
C ALA A 247 22.15 8.69 -1.44
N ALA A 248 21.64 9.94 -1.43
CA ALA A 248 20.49 10.34 -0.61
C ALA A 248 19.24 9.52 -0.97
N HIS A 249 18.97 9.38 -2.27
CA HIS A 249 17.84 8.57 -2.73
C HIS A 249 18.05 7.08 -2.43
N THR A 250 19.28 6.56 -2.59
CA THR A 250 19.64 5.17 -2.23
C THR A 250 19.33 4.87 -0.76
N ALA A 251 19.67 5.79 0.15
CA ALA A 251 19.35 5.64 1.58
C ALA A 251 17.83 5.51 1.83
N ILE A 252 17.01 6.25 1.10
CA ILE A 252 15.55 6.26 1.26
C ILE A 252 14.91 4.99 0.71
N VAL A 253 15.39 4.47 -0.44
CA VAL A 253 14.94 3.18 -0.94
C VAL A 253 15.35 2.05 0.02
N LEU A 254 16.54 2.12 0.62
CA LEU A 254 16.97 1.19 1.67
C LEU A 254 16.15 1.31 2.95
N TYR A 255 15.73 2.51 3.34
CA TYR A 255 14.71 2.72 4.38
C TYR A 255 13.40 1.99 4.03
N HIS A 256 12.83 2.20 2.84
CA HIS A 256 11.60 1.51 2.44
C HIS A 256 11.78 -0.02 2.39
N LEU A 257 12.94 -0.50 1.93
CA LEU A 257 13.27 -1.92 1.89
C LEU A 257 13.41 -2.52 3.30
N GLY A 258 14.02 -1.81 4.25
CA GLY A 258 14.15 -2.22 5.66
C GLY A 258 12.82 -2.18 6.43
N ARG A 259 11.87 -1.32 6.02
CA ARG A 259 10.50 -1.32 6.57
C ARG A 259 9.74 -2.61 6.26
N VAL A 260 10.04 -3.30 5.15
CA VAL A 260 9.38 -4.55 4.76
C VAL A 260 9.58 -5.67 5.81
N PRO A 261 10.80 -6.13 6.15
CA PRO A 261 11.01 -7.11 7.20
C PRO A 261 10.58 -6.61 8.58
N LEU A 262 10.78 -5.33 8.91
CA LEU A 262 10.43 -4.77 10.23
C LEU A 262 8.93 -4.91 10.54
N ASP A 263 8.08 -4.65 9.54
CA ASP A 263 6.63 -4.77 9.68
C ASP A 263 6.14 -6.24 9.58
N ASN A 264 7.01 -7.18 9.17
CA ASN A 264 6.73 -8.62 9.09
C ASN A 264 7.43 -9.41 10.24
N ASP A 265 7.62 -8.77 11.40
CA ASP A 265 8.24 -9.34 12.61
C ASP A 265 9.69 -9.86 12.44
N ASP A 266 10.45 -9.39 11.44
CA ASP A 266 11.91 -9.61 11.29
C ASP A 266 12.71 -8.30 11.49
N PRO A 267 12.89 -7.85 12.75
CA PRO A 267 13.67 -6.65 13.04
C PRO A 267 15.18 -6.82 12.83
N ALA A 268 15.69 -8.06 12.78
CA ALA A 268 17.11 -8.35 12.61
C ALA A 268 17.56 -8.11 11.15
N GLU A 269 16.77 -8.54 10.17
CA GLU A 269 17.02 -8.22 8.76
C GLU A 269 16.76 -6.73 8.47
N ALA A 270 15.74 -6.15 9.08
CA ALA A 270 15.47 -4.71 9.00
C ALA A 270 16.66 -3.86 9.45
N LEU A 271 17.27 -4.20 10.60
CA LEU A 271 18.41 -3.47 11.12
C LEU A 271 19.60 -3.44 10.14
N LYS A 272 19.92 -4.56 9.49
CA LYS A 272 20.99 -4.63 8.47
C LYS A 272 20.70 -3.69 7.29
N LEU A 273 19.45 -3.63 6.85
CA LEU A 273 19.03 -2.77 5.73
C LEU A 273 19.07 -1.29 6.10
N PHE A 274 18.70 -0.93 7.34
CA PHE A 274 18.85 0.44 7.83
C PHE A 274 20.33 0.83 7.98
N GLN A 275 21.17 -0.05 8.52
CA GLN A 275 22.62 0.18 8.61
C GLN A 275 23.30 0.30 7.25
N LEU A 276 22.85 -0.46 6.24
CA LEU A 276 23.31 -0.29 4.86
C LEU A 276 22.84 1.06 4.28
N GLY A 277 21.60 1.46 4.56
CA GLY A 277 21.07 2.78 4.22
C GLY A 277 21.81 3.93 4.90
N GLN A 278 22.29 3.72 6.12
CA GLN A 278 23.02 4.69 6.92
C GLN A 278 24.37 5.06 6.28
N ILE A 279 25.03 4.12 5.59
CA ILE A 279 26.24 4.40 4.80
C ILE A 279 25.90 5.35 3.64
N ALA A 280 24.88 5.02 2.83
CA ALA A 280 24.44 5.88 1.74
C ALA A 280 23.93 7.25 2.22
N ALA A 281 23.33 7.33 3.41
CA ALA A 281 22.91 8.58 4.02
C ALA A 281 24.13 9.47 4.38
N GLN A 282 25.19 8.89 4.94
CA GLN A 282 26.44 9.59 5.26
C GLN A 282 27.17 10.08 4.01
N ASP A 283 27.28 9.22 2.98
CA ASP A 283 27.86 9.54 1.68
C ASP A 283 27.10 10.66 0.95
N SER A 284 25.81 10.83 1.25
CA SER A 284 24.98 11.90 0.69
C SER A 284 25.14 13.27 1.35
N HIS A 285 25.77 13.32 2.53
CA HIS A 285 25.89 14.51 3.37
C HIS A 285 24.54 15.19 3.72
N SER A 286 23.44 14.43 3.71
CA SER A 286 22.12 14.89 4.17
C SER A 286 21.84 14.44 5.61
N SER A 287 21.83 15.40 6.54
CA SER A 287 21.50 15.13 7.95
C SER A 287 20.06 14.65 8.13
N ILE A 288 19.12 15.02 7.25
CA ILE A 288 17.76 14.47 7.23
C ILE A 288 17.77 12.98 6.85
N ALA A 289 18.56 12.58 5.85
CA ALA A 289 18.69 11.15 5.51
C ALA A 289 19.33 10.35 6.65
N VAL A 290 20.38 10.90 7.27
CA VAL A 290 21.05 10.30 8.45
C VAL A 290 20.07 10.15 9.62
N SER A 291 19.28 11.18 9.92
CA SER A 291 18.25 11.14 10.96
C SER A 291 17.16 10.11 10.67
N LEU A 292 16.68 10.03 9.42
CA LEU A 292 15.67 9.05 9.00
C LEU A 292 16.14 7.60 9.25
N LEU A 293 17.39 7.29 8.88
CA LEU A 293 17.94 5.94 9.02
C LEU A 293 18.25 5.60 10.49
N LEU A 294 18.90 6.51 11.24
CA LEU A 294 19.13 6.34 12.68
C LEU A 294 17.81 6.15 13.47
N THR A 295 16.75 6.86 13.10
CA THR A 295 15.40 6.69 13.68
C THR A 295 14.86 5.26 13.47
N HIS A 296 15.14 4.66 12.31
CA HIS A 296 14.64 3.32 11.99
C HIS A 296 15.55 2.20 12.48
N GLU A 297 16.86 2.43 12.59
CA GLU A 297 17.75 1.61 13.43
C GLU A 297 17.26 1.58 14.88
N ALA A 298 16.94 2.74 15.47
CA ALA A 298 16.42 2.84 16.84
C ALA A 298 15.14 2.03 17.04
N LEU A 299 14.23 2.05 16.05
CA LEU A 299 13.00 1.25 16.08
C LEU A 299 13.28 -0.26 15.94
N ALA A 300 14.24 -0.66 15.11
CA ALA A 300 14.66 -2.05 15.00
C ALA A 300 15.32 -2.55 16.31
N TYR A 301 16.21 -1.77 16.92
CA TYR A 301 16.78 -2.07 18.24
C TYR A 301 15.70 -2.19 19.33
N ALA A 302 14.68 -1.34 19.31
CA ALA A 302 13.55 -1.43 20.24
C ALA A 302 12.72 -2.71 20.03
N HIS A 303 12.50 -3.15 18.78
CA HIS A 303 11.89 -4.44 18.49
C HIS A 303 12.76 -5.64 18.95
N LEU A 304 14.09 -5.50 18.93
CA LEU A 304 15.05 -6.49 19.42
C LEU A 304 15.25 -6.45 20.95
N GLY A 305 14.70 -5.45 21.65
CA GLY A 305 14.86 -5.27 23.10
C GLY A 305 16.20 -4.63 23.54
N ASP A 306 17.05 -4.15 22.61
CA ASP A 306 18.27 -3.39 22.99
C ASP A 306 17.91 -1.92 23.24
N THR A 307 17.33 -1.66 24.43
CA THR A 307 16.99 -0.32 24.93
C THR A 307 18.16 0.68 24.80
N ARG A 308 19.38 0.22 25.07
CA ARG A 308 20.57 1.08 25.07
C ARG A 308 20.95 1.54 23.67
N GLN A 309 20.93 0.65 22.68
CA GLN A 309 21.15 1.03 21.28
C GLN A 309 19.98 1.83 20.72
N ALA A 310 18.74 1.45 21.03
CA ALA A 310 17.54 2.20 20.63
C ALA A 310 17.62 3.67 21.10
N MET A 311 17.92 3.91 22.37
CA MET A 311 18.05 5.26 22.93
C MET A 311 19.32 5.98 22.50
N THR A 312 20.34 5.29 22.01
CA THR A 312 21.54 5.92 21.45
C THR A 312 21.32 6.37 20.00
N ALA A 313 20.70 5.53 19.18
CA ALA A 313 20.33 5.85 17.81
C ALA A 313 19.25 6.94 17.75
N LEU A 314 18.23 6.90 18.63
CA LEU A 314 17.18 7.93 18.68
C LEU A 314 17.74 9.33 19.01
N ARG A 315 18.58 9.46 20.04
CA ARG A 315 19.19 10.76 20.40
C ARG A 315 20.03 11.31 19.24
N ARG A 316 20.87 10.48 18.62
CA ARG A 316 21.63 10.88 17.43
C ARG A 316 20.73 11.29 16.25
N ALA A 317 19.57 10.65 16.09
CA ALA A 317 18.61 11.05 15.06
C ALA A 317 17.96 12.41 15.36
N GLU A 318 17.59 12.67 16.61
CA GLU A 318 17.07 13.97 17.06
C GLU A 318 18.14 15.08 16.90
N ASP A 319 19.39 14.80 17.28
CA ASP A 319 20.54 15.71 17.10
C ASP A 319 20.80 16.03 15.62
N GLU A 320 20.87 15.01 14.75
CA GLU A 320 21.11 15.19 13.30
C GLU A 320 19.96 15.94 12.62
N TYR A 321 18.71 15.70 13.04
CA TYR A 321 17.57 16.48 12.52
C TYR A 321 17.71 17.96 12.90
N ALA A 322 18.11 18.26 14.15
CA ALA A 322 18.26 19.63 14.62
C ALA A 322 19.37 20.43 13.90
N HIS A 323 20.34 19.74 13.28
CA HIS A 323 21.39 20.36 12.47
C HIS A 323 21.04 20.49 10.98
N ALA A 324 19.90 19.96 10.55
CA ALA A 324 19.52 19.96 9.15
C ALA A 324 19.15 21.36 8.62
N THR A 325 19.51 21.64 7.37
CA THR A 325 19.12 22.87 6.67
C THR A 325 17.97 22.63 5.69
N ASP A 326 17.25 23.69 5.32
CA ASP A 326 16.17 23.61 4.33
C ASP A 326 16.65 23.04 2.99
N ASP A 327 17.87 23.35 2.57
CA ASP A 327 18.48 22.84 1.32
C ASP A 327 18.68 21.31 1.32
N GLN A 328 18.77 20.66 2.48
CA GLN A 328 18.85 19.20 2.60
C GLN A 328 17.48 18.50 2.43
N HIS A 329 16.37 19.24 2.45
CA HIS A 329 15.01 18.71 2.27
C HIS A 329 14.66 18.49 0.80
N GLN A 330 15.42 17.60 0.15
CA GLN A 330 15.12 17.06 -1.17
C GLN A 330 13.70 16.47 -1.20
N GLU A 331 13.02 16.54 -2.35
CA GLU A 331 11.59 16.22 -2.48
C GLU A 331 11.20 14.88 -1.85
N PHE A 332 12.02 13.85 -2.08
CA PHE A 332 11.82 12.50 -1.57
C PHE A 332 12.06 12.33 -0.05
N LEU A 333 12.62 13.32 0.65
CA LEU A 333 12.75 13.35 2.12
C LEU A 333 11.63 14.14 2.81
N ARG A 334 10.80 14.91 2.08
CA ARG A 334 9.77 15.80 2.66
C ARG A 334 8.67 15.09 3.46
N PHE A 335 8.57 13.76 3.37
CA PHE A 335 7.69 12.97 4.22
C PHE A 335 8.21 12.83 5.67
N PHE A 336 9.52 12.98 5.87
CA PHE A 336 10.18 12.89 7.16
C PHE A 336 10.36 14.30 7.74
N ASP A 337 9.24 14.86 8.18
CA ASP A 337 9.16 16.16 8.85
C ASP A 337 9.32 16.02 10.39
N PRO A 338 9.34 17.12 11.17
CA PRO A 338 9.49 17.03 12.63
C PRO A 338 8.39 16.20 13.30
N ALA A 339 7.16 16.20 12.76
CA ALA A 339 6.06 15.41 13.30
C ALA A 339 6.22 13.90 13.00
N ALA A 340 6.83 13.54 11.87
CA ALA A 340 7.21 12.18 11.52
C ALA A 340 8.36 11.66 12.41
N LEU A 341 9.35 12.51 12.72
CA LEU A 341 10.38 12.20 13.72
C LEU A 341 9.76 11.99 15.11
N GLN A 342 8.93 12.92 15.61
CA GLN A 342 8.27 12.78 16.92
C GLN A 342 7.38 11.55 17.00
N THR A 343 6.63 11.24 15.95
CA THR A 343 5.84 10.00 15.87
C THR A 343 6.74 8.76 15.89
N SER A 344 7.90 8.80 15.24
CA SER A 344 8.84 7.67 15.26
C SER A 344 9.51 7.49 16.62
N ALA A 345 9.88 8.59 17.30
CA ALA A 345 10.33 8.59 18.69
C ALA A 345 9.27 8.00 19.64
N ALA A 346 8.00 8.39 19.45
CA ALA A 346 6.87 7.84 20.17
C ALA A 346 6.74 6.31 19.95
N ARG A 347 6.92 5.81 18.71
CA ARG A 347 6.93 4.36 18.41
C ARG A 347 8.03 3.60 19.12
N ILE A 348 9.24 4.15 19.15
CA ILE A 348 10.40 3.56 19.82
C ILE A 348 10.11 3.42 21.32
N HIS A 349 9.66 4.51 21.96
CA HIS A 349 9.27 4.48 23.37
C HIS A 349 8.08 3.55 23.64
N SER A 350 7.08 3.51 22.75
CA SER A 350 5.91 2.61 22.91
C SER A 350 6.31 1.14 22.87
N ARG A 351 7.23 0.77 21.96
CA ARG A 351 7.77 -0.59 21.85
C ARG A 351 8.56 -1.01 23.09
N LEU A 352 9.47 -0.17 23.57
CA LEU A 352 10.21 -0.39 24.82
C LEU A 352 9.26 -0.39 26.04
N GLY A 353 8.20 0.40 25.95
CA GLY A 353 7.12 0.50 26.93
C GLY A 353 6.36 -0.79 27.17
N LEU A 354 6.37 -1.75 26.23
CA LEU A 354 5.77 -3.06 26.46
C LEU A 354 6.39 -3.80 27.67
N THR A 355 7.61 -3.44 28.06
CA THR A 355 8.34 -4.00 29.22
C THR A 355 8.77 -2.97 30.27
N ASP A 356 8.87 -1.68 29.93
CA ASP A 356 9.40 -0.63 30.83
C ASP A 356 8.38 0.51 31.07
N ALA A 357 8.03 0.77 32.33
CA ALA A 357 7.07 1.82 32.71
C ALA A 357 7.57 3.24 32.39
N ALA A 358 8.87 3.52 32.55
CA ALA A 358 9.42 4.85 32.26
C ALA A 358 9.32 5.16 30.75
N HIS A 359 9.51 4.16 29.90
CA HIS A 359 9.29 4.31 28.46
C HIS A 359 7.80 4.37 28.07
N ARG A 360 6.87 3.76 28.81
CA ARG A 360 5.42 4.01 28.59
C ARG A 360 5.00 5.43 28.91
N ALA A 361 5.46 6.00 30.03
CA ALA A 361 5.13 7.38 30.39
C ALA A 361 5.58 8.36 29.28
N LEU A 362 6.82 8.20 28.78
CA LEU A 362 7.34 8.99 27.65
C LEU A 362 6.59 8.72 26.33
N ALA A 363 6.14 7.49 26.09
CA ALA A 363 5.33 7.15 24.93
C ALA A 363 3.97 7.88 24.98
N ILE A 364 3.28 7.82 26.11
CA ILE A 364 1.98 8.49 26.33
C ILE A 364 2.11 10.00 26.05
N GLU A 365 3.10 10.67 26.67
CA GLU A 365 3.35 12.11 26.48
C GLU A 365 3.60 12.46 25.00
N ARG A 366 4.51 11.74 24.32
CA ARG A 366 4.83 12.01 22.91
C ARG A 366 3.65 11.70 21.98
N LEU A 367 2.87 10.66 22.27
CA LEU A 367 1.69 10.29 21.46
C LEU A 367 0.54 11.30 21.62
N GLN A 368 0.30 11.80 22.84
CA GLN A 368 -0.68 12.86 23.09
C GLN A 368 -0.31 14.14 22.32
N ARG A 369 0.93 14.63 22.49
CA ARG A 369 1.45 15.78 21.73
C ARG A 369 1.30 15.59 20.21
N ALA A 370 1.67 14.41 19.70
CA ALA A 370 1.54 14.09 18.28
C ALA A 370 0.09 13.91 17.79
N LEU A 371 -0.90 13.79 18.68
CA LEU A 371 -2.32 13.76 18.33
C LEU A 371 -2.99 15.14 18.40
N ASP A 372 -2.48 16.02 19.28
CA ASP A 372 -2.92 17.40 19.43
C ASP A 372 -2.37 18.31 18.31
N GLU A 373 -1.12 18.10 17.91
CA GLU A 373 -0.44 18.86 16.86
C GLU A 373 -0.72 18.35 15.43
N ALA A 374 -1.29 17.14 15.28
CA ALA A 374 -1.47 16.52 13.96
C ALA A 374 -2.59 17.18 13.14
N PRO A 375 -2.32 17.61 11.89
CA PRO A 375 -3.36 18.11 11.00
C PRO A 375 -4.33 16.97 10.61
N ALA A 376 -5.63 17.31 10.54
CA ALA A 376 -6.73 16.35 10.40
C ALA A 376 -6.65 15.44 9.16
N ASN A 377 -5.88 15.81 8.14
CA ASN A 377 -5.68 15.02 6.92
C ASN A 377 -4.74 13.81 7.10
N ARG A 378 -3.99 13.69 8.20
CA ARG A 378 -3.08 12.56 8.45
C ARG A 378 -3.77 11.35 9.09
N VAL A 379 -4.90 10.92 8.52
CA VAL A 379 -5.79 9.88 9.11
C VAL A 379 -5.05 8.59 9.47
N ARG A 380 -4.15 8.12 8.60
CA ARG A 380 -3.31 6.91 8.82
C ARG A 380 -2.37 7.03 10.02
N GLN A 381 -1.75 8.20 10.19
CA GLN A 381 -0.85 8.49 11.31
C GLN A 381 -1.65 8.64 12.62
N ARG A 382 -2.82 9.30 12.56
CA ARG A 382 -3.72 9.45 13.71
C ARG A 382 -4.25 8.10 14.22
N ALA A 383 -4.75 7.24 13.33
CA ALA A 383 -5.22 5.90 13.68
C ALA A 383 -4.13 5.08 14.38
N PHE A 384 -2.92 5.15 13.85
CA PHE A 384 -1.74 4.50 14.40
C PHE A 384 -1.34 5.03 15.79
N ASN A 385 -1.31 6.36 15.96
CA ASN A 385 -0.96 7.00 17.24
C ASN A 385 -2.02 6.71 18.32
N LEU A 386 -3.32 6.71 17.97
CA LEU A 386 -4.40 6.33 18.87
C LEU A 386 -4.27 4.87 19.36
N ALA A 387 -3.95 3.93 18.47
CA ALA A 387 -3.79 2.52 18.82
C ALA A 387 -2.66 2.29 19.84
N TRP A 388 -1.52 2.96 19.66
CA TRP A 388 -0.41 2.89 20.62
C TRP A 388 -0.70 3.65 21.91
N LEU A 389 -1.40 4.79 21.85
CA LEU A 389 -1.77 5.53 23.06
C LEU A 389 -2.72 4.70 23.92
N ALA A 390 -3.76 4.11 23.32
CA ALA A 390 -4.63 3.13 23.96
C ALA A 390 -3.83 1.95 24.56
N THR A 391 -2.87 1.40 23.80
CA THR A 391 -2.02 0.30 24.29
C THR A 391 -1.23 0.68 25.54
N CYS A 392 -0.57 1.83 25.53
CA CYS A 392 0.24 2.29 26.65
C CYS A 392 -0.62 2.72 27.86
N THR A 393 -1.74 3.41 27.64
CA THR A 393 -2.68 3.82 28.69
C THR A 393 -3.33 2.63 29.39
N LEU A 394 -3.75 1.60 28.63
CA LEU A 394 -4.24 0.34 29.20
C LEU A 394 -3.15 -0.38 30.02
N ALA A 395 -1.89 -0.39 29.55
CA ALA A 395 -0.78 -1.03 30.23
C ALA A 395 -0.34 -0.29 31.53
N GLU A 396 -0.60 1.01 31.64
CA GLU A 396 -0.46 1.78 32.89
C GLU A 396 -1.65 1.57 33.85
N GLY A 397 -2.74 0.96 33.40
CA GLY A 397 -3.90 0.60 34.21
C GLY A 397 -5.07 1.59 34.19
N ASP A 398 -4.99 2.68 33.40
CA ASP A 398 -6.16 3.53 33.13
C ASP A 398 -7.05 2.86 32.08
N LEU A 399 -7.94 1.99 32.57
CA LEU A 399 -8.80 1.19 31.72
C LEU A 399 -9.90 2.00 31.02
N ALA A 400 -10.35 3.10 31.61
CA ALA A 400 -11.43 3.91 31.05
C ALA A 400 -10.93 4.70 29.83
N THR A 401 -9.91 5.55 30.04
CA THR A 401 -9.30 6.34 28.96
C THR A 401 -8.70 5.42 27.89
N GLY A 402 -8.10 4.29 28.29
CA GLY A 402 -7.55 3.30 27.37
C GLY A 402 -8.60 2.64 26.46
N VAL A 403 -9.83 2.41 26.96
CA VAL A 403 -10.94 1.89 26.13
C VAL A 403 -11.45 2.96 25.17
N GLU A 404 -11.67 4.19 25.63
CA GLU A 404 -12.12 5.29 24.76
C GLU A 404 -11.16 5.56 23.59
N LEU A 405 -9.85 5.58 23.87
CA LEU A 405 -8.80 5.71 22.86
C LEU A 405 -8.75 4.50 21.92
N GLY A 406 -8.95 3.28 22.45
CA GLY A 406 -8.98 2.06 21.68
C GLY A 406 -10.14 2.04 20.67
N THR A 407 -11.33 2.48 21.09
CA THR A 407 -12.51 2.62 20.22
C THR A 407 -12.25 3.63 19.11
N GLN A 408 -11.71 4.83 19.44
CA GLN A 408 -11.32 5.83 18.44
C GLN A 408 -10.27 5.30 17.44
N ALA A 409 -9.33 4.46 17.91
CA ALA A 409 -8.37 3.81 17.03
C ALA A 409 -9.05 2.83 16.07
N LEU A 410 -9.98 1.99 16.55
CA LEU A 410 -10.73 1.07 15.70
C LEU A 410 -11.57 1.80 14.66
N ASP A 411 -12.29 2.86 15.02
CA ASP A 411 -13.07 3.66 14.07
C ASP A 411 -12.20 4.26 12.97
N ALA A 412 -11.05 4.82 13.35
CA ALA A 412 -10.08 5.37 12.39
C ALA A 412 -9.46 4.30 11.47
N VAL A 413 -9.25 3.08 11.98
CA VAL A 413 -8.74 1.95 11.17
C VAL A 413 -9.83 1.35 10.27
N ARG A 414 -11.10 1.27 10.69
CA ARG A 414 -12.22 0.75 9.86
C ARG A 414 -12.40 1.51 8.55
N VAL A 415 -12.08 2.82 8.54
CA VAL A 415 -12.14 3.67 7.34
C VAL A 415 -10.93 3.46 6.40
N ILE A 416 -9.80 2.92 6.89
CA ILE A 416 -8.56 2.79 6.11
C ILE A 416 -8.30 1.33 5.75
N GLN A 417 -8.30 1.04 4.44
CA GLN A 417 -7.91 -0.26 3.92
C GLN A 417 -6.38 -0.41 3.93
N SER A 418 -5.81 -0.78 5.06
CA SER A 418 -4.38 -1.09 5.17
C SER A 418 -4.13 -2.18 6.21
N THR A 419 -3.73 -3.36 5.76
CA THR A 419 -3.42 -4.46 6.70
C THR A 419 -2.23 -4.17 7.58
N ARG A 420 -1.26 -3.38 7.09
CA ARG A 420 -0.18 -2.90 7.95
C ARG A 420 -0.71 -2.13 9.18
N LEU A 421 -1.84 -1.41 9.09
CA LEU A 421 -2.46 -0.83 10.30
C LEU A 421 -3.05 -1.90 11.23
N LEU A 422 -3.65 -2.95 10.66
CA LEU A 422 -4.24 -4.07 11.40
C LEU A 422 -3.19 -4.89 12.15
N ASP A 423 -2.02 -5.10 11.55
CA ASP A 423 -0.87 -5.73 12.22
C ASP A 423 -0.38 -4.89 13.41
N HIS A 424 -0.40 -3.56 13.28
CA HIS A 424 -0.04 -2.65 14.38
C HIS A 424 -1.09 -2.58 15.51
N LEU A 425 -2.26 -3.20 15.37
CA LEU A 425 -3.20 -3.42 16.48
C LEU A 425 -2.82 -4.63 17.37
N LYS A 426 -1.82 -5.44 17.00
CA LYS A 426 -1.38 -6.62 17.77
C LYS A 426 -1.06 -6.32 19.25
N PRO A 427 -0.33 -5.23 19.60
CA PRO A 427 -0.08 -4.88 21.00
C PRO A 427 -1.35 -4.51 21.78
N LEU A 428 -2.34 -3.90 21.10
CA LEU A 428 -3.62 -3.55 21.69
C LEU A 428 -4.46 -4.81 21.99
N GLU A 429 -4.43 -5.82 21.12
CA GLU A 429 -5.03 -7.13 21.39
C GLU A 429 -4.38 -7.79 22.61
N GLU A 430 -3.05 -7.80 22.66
CA GLU A 430 -2.28 -8.45 23.73
C GLU A 430 -2.50 -7.81 25.10
N VAL A 431 -2.60 -6.47 25.19
CA VAL A 431 -2.86 -5.79 26.47
C VAL A 431 -4.34 -5.94 26.88
N THR A 432 -5.30 -5.77 25.97
CA THR A 432 -6.73 -5.93 26.30
C THR A 432 -7.04 -7.36 26.77
N GLY A 433 -6.36 -8.38 26.22
CA GLY A 433 -6.48 -9.77 26.68
C GLY A 433 -6.01 -10.01 28.12
N ARG A 434 -5.05 -9.21 28.64
CA ARG A 434 -4.58 -9.29 30.04
C ARG A 434 -5.58 -8.69 31.03
N HIS A 435 -6.40 -7.74 30.59
CA HIS A 435 -7.34 -6.98 31.42
C HIS A 435 -8.80 -7.47 31.30
N GLY A 436 -9.01 -8.76 31.02
CA GLY A 436 -10.32 -9.38 30.79
C GLY A 436 -11.33 -9.35 31.95
N GLY A 437 -11.04 -8.69 33.08
CA GLY A 437 -11.97 -8.51 34.20
C GLY A 437 -13.10 -7.51 33.90
N THR A 438 -12.83 -6.45 33.14
CA THR A 438 -13.79 -5.38 32.82
C THR A 438 -14.60 -5.71 31.56
N SER A 439 -15.90 -5.41 31.55
CA SER A 439 -16.78 -5.62 30.38
C SER A 439 -16.27 -4.94 29.13
N ASP A 440 -15.89 -3.68 29.26
CA ASP A 440 -15.66 -2.78 28.14
C ASP A 440 -14.30 -3.09 27.50
N VAL A 441 -13.33 -3.50 28.32
CA VAL A 441 -12.04 -4.04 27.85
C VAL A 441 -12.22 -5.39 27.15
N ARG A 442 -13.13 -6.26 27.60
CA ARG A 442 -13.46 -7.51 26.88
C ARG A 442 -14.14 -7.21 25.54
N GLN A 443 -15.01 -6.21 25.46
CA GLN A 443 -15.62 -5.78 24.20
C GLN A 443 -14.55 -5.24 23.25
N LEU A 444 -13.69 -4.33 23.71
CA LEU A 444 -12.58 -3.82 22.90
C LEU A 444 -11.65 -4.96 22.43
N HIS A 445 -11.30 -5.91 23.30
CA HIS A 445 -10.53 -7.09 22.92
C HIS A 445 -11.21 -7.89 21.80
N HIS A 446 -12.53 -8.10 21.89
CA HIS A 446 -13.30 -8.80 20.87
C HIS A 446 -13.32 -8.05 19.55
N GLU A 447 -13.53 -6.73 19.56
CA GLU A 447 -13.55 -5.90 18.35
C GLU A 447 -12.18 -5.77 17.68
N VAL A 448 -11.11 -5.58 18.46
CA VAL A 448 -9.73 -5.65 17.96
C VAL A 448 -9.48 -7.00 17.32
N ARG A 449 -9.87 -8.10 17.99
CA ARG A 449 -9.71 -9.46 17.44
C ARG A 449 -10.48 -9.69 16.17
N LEU A 450 -11.73 -9.22 16.06
CA LEU A 450 -12.49 -9.31 14.81
C LEU A 450 -11.75 -8.57 13.69
N LEU A 451 -11.38 -7.31 13.93
CA LEU A 451 -10.72 -6.46 12.93
C LEU A 451 -9.32 -6.98 12.54
N ARG A 452 -8.60 -7.63 13.46
CA ARG A 452 -7.30 -8.28 13.21
C ARG A 452 -7.40 -9.68 12.63
N SER A 453 -8.39 -10.48 13.02
CA SER A 453 -8.65 -11.77 12.36
C SER A 453 -9.17 -11.59 10.95
N ALA A 454 -9.69 -10.39 10.66
CA ALA A 454 -9.99 -10.01 9.30
C ALA A 454 -8.72 -9.88 8.44
N ALA A 455 -7.57 -9.57 9.04
CA ALA A 455 -6.25 -9.47 8.42
C ALA A 455 -5.46 -10.78 8.36
#